data_AF-A0A2H4UEE9-F1
#
_entry.id   AF-A0A2H4UEE9-F1
#
_cell.length_a   1.000
_cell.length_b   1.000
_cell.length_c   1.000
_cell.angle_alpha   90.00
_cell.angle_beta   90.00
_cell.angle_gamma   90.00
#
_symmetry.space_group_name_H-M   'P 1'
#
loop_
_entity.id
_entity.type
_entity.pdbx_description
1 polymer ?
#
loop_
_entity_poly.entity_id
_entity_poly.type
_entity_poly.pdbx_seq_one_letter_code
_entity_poly.pdbx_strand_id
1 'polypeptide(L)'
;MSRAERDGVTFSIPVTPHTFRHSYAMHLKMSGVPDRVLQSLLGHRYARSTEVYARVFSLDVLAGKGLSFSYDAQTARRMLEG
;
A
#
# COMPACT_ATOMS: atom_id res chain seq x y z
N MET A 1 -17.75 28.40 -3.85
CA MET A 1 -18.02 26.96 -4.00
C MET A 1 -16.93 26.32 -4.84
N SER A 2 -16.35 25.22 -4.35
CA SER A 2 -15.35 24.44 -5.09
C SER A 2 -15.98 23.78 -6.34
N ARG A 3 -15.17 23.38 -7.32
CA ARG A 3 -15.69 22.67 -8.51
C ARG A 3 -16.38 21.35 -8.14
N ALA A 4 -15.80 20.63 -7.18
CA ALA A 4 -16.36 19.39 -6.66
C ALA A 4 -17.78 19.57 -6.08
N GLU A 5 -18.04 20.65 -5.33
CA GLU A 5 -19.38 20.96 -4.82
C GLU A 5 -20.40 21.19 -5.93
N ARG A 6 -20.02 21.88 -7.01
CA ARG A 6 -20.91 22.10 -8.16
C ARG A 6 -21.26 20.81 -8.89
N ASP A 7 -20.32 19.87 -8.89
CA ASP A 7 -20.48 18.56 -9.54
C ASP A 7 -21.16 17.54 -8.60
N GLY A 8 -21.60 17.94 -7.39
CA GLY A 8 -22.28 17.07 -6.43
C GLY A 8 -21.37 16.02 -5.78
N VAL A 9 -20.05 16.19 -5.84
CA VAL A 9 -19.06 15.24 -5.32
C VAL A 9 -18.84 15.49 -3.83
N THR A 10 -19.01 14.44 -3.02
CA THR A 10 -18.72 14.45 -1.58
C THR A 10 -17.60 13.48 -1.24
N PHE A 11 -16.74 13.87 -0.30
CA PHE A 11 -15.63 13.03 0.16
C PHE A 11 -15.84 12.65 1.62
N SER A 12 -15.62 11.37 1.95
CA SER A 12 -15.69 10.86 3.33
C SER A 12 -14.50 11.29 4.19
N ILE A 13 -13.44 11.81 3.56
CA ILE A 13 -12.23 12.31 4.22
C ILE A 13 -11.84 13.67 3.63
N PRO A 14 -11.08 14.50 4.38
CA PRO A 14 -10.47 15.69 3.81
C PRO A 14 -9.54 15.32 2.65
N VAL A 15 -9.79 15.89 1.47
CA VAL A 15 -8.96 15.69 0.28
C VAL A 15 -8.04 16.89 0.11
N THR A 16 -6.75 16.60 -0.01
CA THR A 16 -5.69 17.59 -0.26
C THR A 16 -4.88 17.18 -1.50
N PRO A 17 -4.04 18.06 -2.06
CA PRO A 17 -3.10 17.66 -3.11
C PRO A 17 -2.24 16.44 -2.73
N HIS A 18 -1.90 16.29 -1.44
CA HIS A 18 -1.16 15.14 -0.96
C HIS A 18 -1.96 13.83 -1.02
N THR A 19 -3.29 13.87 -0.84
CA THR A 19 -4.16 12.70 -0.99
C THR A 19 -4.00 12.08 -2.39
N PHE A 20 -4.06 12.90 -3.44
CA PHE A 20 -3.85 12.43 -4.82
C PHE A 20 -2.44 11.91 -5.06
N ARG A 21 -1.42 12.56 -4.48
CA ARG A 21 -0.03 12.11 -4.58
C ARG A 21 0.17 10.72 -3.96
N HIS A 22 -0.47 10.46 -2.82
CA HIS A 22 -0.46 9.14 -2.18
C HIS A 22 -1.15 8.08 -3.06
N SER A 23 -2.32 8.41 -3.62
CA SER A 23 -3.01 7.51 -4.57
C SER A 23 -2.15 7.19 -5.79
N TYR A 24 -1.54 8.19 -6.41
CA TYR A 24 -0.64 8.01 -7.55
C TYR A 24 0.55 7.10 -7.20
N ALA A 25 1.22 7.36 -6.07
CA ALA A 25 2.34 6.56 -5.62
C ALA A 25 1.96 5.10 -5.36
N MET A 26 0.81 4.86 -4.73
CA MET A 26 0.30 3.51 -4.47
C MET A 26 -0.05 2.78 -5.77
N HIS A 27 -0.70 3.44 -6.73
CA HIS A 27 -1.00 2.84 -8.04
C HIS A 27 0.28 2.41 -8.76
N LEU A 28 1.29 3.27 -8.82
CA LEU A 28 2.58 2.90 -9.41
C LEU A 28 3.23 1.73 -8.69
N LYS A 29 3.19 1.71 -7.35
CA LYS A 29 3.76 0.62 -6.57
C LYS A 29 3.02 -0.70 -6.81
N MET A 30 1.69 -0.69 -6.87
CA MET A 30 0.87 -1.86 -7.20
C MET A 30 1.14 -2.40 -8.61
N SER A 31 1.45 -1.51 -9.57
CA SER A 31 1.86 -1.90 -10.93
C SER A 31 3.31 -2.40 -11.02
N GLY A 32 4.01 -2.58 -9.90
CA GLY A 32 5.36 -3.15 -9.86
C GLY A 32 6.47 -2.15 -10.21
N VAL A 33 6.22 -0.84 -10.16
CA VAL A 33 7.27 0.16 -10.42
C VAL A 33 8.39 0.03 -9.38
N PRO A 34 9.67 -0.04 -9.80
CA PRO A 34 10.80 -0.12 -8.87
C PRO A 34 10.91 1.10 -7.95
N ASP A 35 11.34 0.89 -6.70
CA ASP A 35 11.34 1.94 -5.67
C ASP A 35 12.21 3.16 -6.02
N ARG A 36 13.30 2.95 -6.75
CA ARG A 36 14.16 4.05 -7.24
C ARG A 36 13.47 4.90 -8.30
N VAL A 37 12.69 4.28 -9.18
CA VAL A 37 11.92 4.98 -10.21
C VAL A 37 10.78 5.74 -9.54
N LEU A 38 10.06 5.09 -8.63
CA LEU A 38 9.00 5.72 -7.84
C LEU A 38 9.53 6.92 -7.04
N GLN A 39 10.70 6.79 -6.39
CA GLN A 39 11.34 7.86 -5.65
C GLN A 39 11.63 9.08 -6.54
N SER A 40 12.16 8.86 -7.74
CA SER A 40 12.44 9.92 -8.72
C SER A 40 11.17 10.59 -9.23
N LEU A 41 10.14 9.82 -9.57
CA LEU A 41 8.83 10.34 -10.02
C LEU A 41 8.15 11.21 -8.96
N LEU A 42 8.31 10.84 -7.69
CA LEU A 42 7.82 11.65 -6.58
C LEU A 42 8.73 12.84 -6.27
N GLY A 43 9.98 12.87 -6.75
CA GLY A 43 10.94 13.91 -6.37
C GLY A 43 11.33 13.85 -4.90
N HIS A 44 11.37 12.65 -4.31
CA HIS A 44 11.74 12.46 -2.91
C HIS A 44 13.27 12.48 -2.75
N ARG A 45 13.76 13.45 -1.97
CA ARG A 45 15.18 13.54 -1.60
C ARG A 45 15.66 12.34 -0.80
N TYR A 46 14.83 11.79 0.09
CA TYR A 46 15.19 10.69 0.99
C TYR A 46 14.37 9.45 0.68
N ALA A 47 15.02 8.27 0.67
CA ALA A 47 14.37 6.99 0.43
C ALA A 47 13.25 6.69 1.45
N ARG A 48 13.47 7.06 2.73
CA ARG A 48 12.47 6.94 3.82
C ARG A 48 11.11 7.54 3.48
N SER A 49 11.07 8.58 2.64
CA SER A 49 9.83 9.25 2.23
C SER A 49 9.04 8.43 1.21
N THR A 50 9.69 7.51 0.50
CA THR A 50 9.07 6.59 -0.47
C THR A 50 8.79 5.21 0.14
N GLU A 51 9.60 4.77 1.11
CA GLU A 51 9.48 3.47 1.79
C GLU A 51 8.10 3.24 2.42
N VAL A 52 7.38 4.32 2.75
CA VAL A 52 6.00 4.24 3.27
C VAL A 52 5.07 3.45 2.32
N TYR A 53 5.29 3.53 1.01
CA TYR A 53 4.48 2.82 0.01
C TYR A 53 4.93 1.37 -0.17
N ALA A 54 6.21 1.07 0.06
CA ALA A 54 6.72 -0.29 -0.01
C ALA A 54 6.29 -1.13 1.20
N ARG A 55 6.21 -0.51 2.39
CA ARG A 55 5.82 -1.21 3.62
C ARG A 55 4.42 -1.83 3.56
N VAL A 56 3.52 -1.28 2.76
CA VAL A 56 2.17 -1.84 2.58
C VAL A 56 2.21 -3.27 2.01
N PHE A 57 3.23 -3.59 1.21
CA PHE A 57 3.40 -4.89 0.54
C PHE A 57 4.29 -5.86 1.33
N SER A 58 4.69 -5.52 2.55
CA SER A 58 5.59 -6.36 3.36
C SER A 58 5.02 -7.77 3.58
N LEU A 59 3.69 -7.89 3.67
CA LEU A 59 3.00 -9.17 3.84
C LEU A 59 2.82 -9.92 2.51
N ASP A 60 2.65 -9.21 1.40
CA ASP A 60 2.47 -9.80 0.07
C ASP A 60 3.72 -10.57 -0.39
N VAL A 61 4.90 -10.08 -0.03
CA VAL A 61 6.17 -10.77 -0.30
C VAL A 61 6.24 -12.11 0.44
N LEU A 62 5.67 -12.22 1.63
CA LEU A 62 5.64 -13.47 2.39
C LEU A 62 4.68 -14.48 1.75
N ALA A 63 3.51 -14.02 1.30
CA ALA A 63 2.57 -14.86 0.56
C ALA A 63 3.18 -15.43 -0.73
N GLY A 64 3.94 -14.61 -1.48
CA GLY A 64 4.64 -15.05 -2.69
C GLY A 64 5.79 -16.04 -2.46
N LYS A 65 6.34 -16.09 -1.24
CA LYS A 65 7.39 -17.04 -0.84
C LYS A 65 6.86 -18.39 -0.33
N GLY A 66 5.54 -18.63 -0.43
CA GLY A 66 4.93 -19.88 0.04
C GLY A 66 4.84 -20.00 1.56
N LEU A 67 5.09 -18.91 2.30
CA LEU A 67 4.78 -18.84 3.72
C LEU A 67 3.27 -18.66 3.86
N SER A 68 2.56 -19.79 3.92
CA SER A 68 1.14 -19.81 4.23
C SER A 68 0.94 -19.73 5.74
N PHE A 69 0.29 -18.67 6.21
CA PHE A 69 -0.22 -18.57 7.58
C PHE A 69 -1.58 -19.25 7.73
N SER A 70 -2.14 -19.82 6.66
CA SER A 70 -3.35 -20.65 6.76
C SER A 70 -2.95 -22.09 7.07
N TYR A 71 -2.58 -22.37 8.32
CA TYR A 71 -2.78 -23.72 8.83
C TYR A 71 -4.28 -23.91 9.04
N ASP A 72 -4.83 -25.04 8.63
CA ASP A 72 -6.20 -25.38 9.02
C ASP A 72 -6.25 -25.63 10.53
N ALA A 73 -7.44 -25.51 11.11
CA ALA A 73 -7.64 -25.61 12.54
C ALA A 73 -7.19 -26.96 13.12
N GLN A 74 -7.21 -28.05 12.33
CA GLN A 74 -6.74 -29.35 12.78
C GLN A 74 -5.22 -29.40 12.84
N THR A 75 -4.52 -28.85 11.83
CA THR A 75 -3.05 -28.78 11.84
C THR A 75 -2.54 -27.88 12.96
N ALA A 76 -3.19 -26.75 13.22
CA ALA A 76 -2.84 -25.86 14.33
C ALA A 76 -2.97 -26.54 15.71
N ARG A 77 -4.02 -27.34 15.93
CA ARG A 77 -4.23 -28.07 17.20
C ARG A 77 -3.15 -29.12 17.44
N ARG A 78 -2.77 -29.90 16.42
CA ARG A 78 -1.74 -30.95 16.55
C ARG A 78 -0.37 -30.40 16.97
N MET A 79 -0.04 -29.17 16.59
CA MET A 79 1.23 -28.55 16.98
C MET A 79 1.26 -28.01 18.41
N LEU A 80 0.08 -27.78 19.04
CA LEU A 80 -0.02 -27.30 20.42
C LEU A 80 -0.11 -28.42 21.45
N GLU A 81 -0.38 -29.65 21.01
CA GLU A 81 -0.54 -30.84 21.87
C GLU A 81 0.75 -31.68 21.96
N GLY A 82 1.90 -31.13 21.53
CA GLY A 82 3.24 -31.75 21.62
C GLY A 82 4.00 -31.37 22.88
#